data_AF-A0A819E639-F1
#
_entry.id   AF-A0A819E639-F1
#
_cell.length_a   1.000
_cell.length_b   1.000
_cell.length_c   1.000
_cell.angle_alpha   90.00
_cell.angle_beta   90.00
_cell.angle_gamma   90.00
#
_symmetry.space_group_name_H-M   'P 1'
#
loop_
_entity.id
_entity.type
_entity.pdbx_description
1 polymer ?
#
loop_
_entity_poly.entity_id
_entity_poly.type
_entity_poly.pdbx_seq_one_letter_code
_entity_poly.pdbx_strand_id
1 'polypeptide(L)'
;MELPITLVYLYFGEHIPSSYSLCLYWIYINYLLFASSVWMMAIASIQRYIFIIHKHFMKSYLKHYIPIFLPPTLLSIWYFVLIFFYPCQQQFDYTQLWCFGACYLYDEVISTIDWIVSSFIPIVLTVIFNIILLLRVIYRKYKMKRGNTWRTTRKLSIQLFSISFLFLSIYLPLIIFGLIR
;
A
#
# COMPACT_ATOMS: atom_id res chain seq x y z
N MET A 1 -1.60 -11.53 4.53
CA MET A 1 -2.00 -12.50 5.57
C MET A 1 -3.01 -13.53 5.04
N GLU A 2 -3.20 -13.67 3.72
CA GLU A 2 -4.27 -14.50 3.16
C GLU A 2 -3.94 -16.00 3.13
N LEU A 3 -2.64 -16.34 3.09
CA LEU A 3 -2.12 -17.71 2.96
C LEU A 3 -2.60 -18.72 4.03
N PRO A 4 -2.59 -18.43 5.34
CA PRO A 4 -2.98 -19.44 6.33
C PRO A 4 -4.47 -19.78 6.26
N ILE A 5 -5.36 -18.80 6.07
CA ILE A 5 -6.82 -19.05 6.01
C ILE A 5 -7.20 -19.78 4.73
N THR A 6 -6.62 -19.38 3.59
CA THR A 6 -6.80 -20.11 2.32
C THR A 6 -6.32 -21.55 2.42
N LEU A 7 -5.17 -21.78 3.08
CA LEU A 7 -4.61 -23.11 3.21
C LEU A 7 -5.43 -24.01 4.13
N VAL A 8 -5.99 -23.47 5.22
CA VAL A 8 -6.93 -24.20 6.10
C VAL A 8 -8.21 -24.54 5.35
N TYR A 9 -8.77 -23.60 4.58
CA TYR A 9 -9.95 -23.86 3.75
C TYR A 9 -9.71 -24.97 2.71
N LEU A 10 -8.57 -24.90 2.01
CA LEU A 10 -8.20 -25.92 1.02
C LEU A 10 -7.93 -27.29 1.65
N TYR A 11 -7.47 -27.33 2.90
CA TYR A 11 -7.14 -28.57 3.61
C TYR A 11 -8.38 -29.27 4.17
N PHE A 12 -9.29 -28.53 4.80
CA PHE A 12 -10.46 -29.12 5.45
C PHE A 12 -11.65 -29.28 4.50
N GLY A 13 -11.71 -28.54 3.38
CA GLY A 13 -12.87 -28.57 2.47
C GLY A 13 -14.18 -28.08 3.11
N GLU A 14 -14.12 -27.64 4.37
CA GLU A 14 -15.24 -27.13 5.14
C GLU A 14 -15.02 -25.63 5.43
N HIS A 15 -16.13 -24.90 5.44
CA HIS A 15 -16.14 -23.50 5.82
C HIS A 15 -15.89 -23.39 7.33
N ILE A 16 -14.79 -22.72 7.72
CA ILE A 16 -14.61 -22.33 9.11
C ILE A 16 -15.83 -21.47 9.49
N PRO A 17 -16.59 -21.80 10.55
CA PRO A 17 -17.75 -20.99 10.92
C PRO A 17 -17.27 -19.58 11.28
N SER A 18 -17.44 -18.66 10.35
CA SER A 18 -17.04 -17.28 10.55
C SER A 18 -18.17 -16.57 11.28
N SER A 19 -17.90 -16.18 12.53
CA SER A 19 -18.82 -15.28 13.23
C SER A 19 -18.84 -13.93 12.53
N TYR A 20 -19.98 -13.23 12.61
CA TYR A 20 -20.14 -11.88 12.05
C TYR A 20 -18.98 -10.94 12.44
N SER A 21 -18.58 -10.96 13.71
CA SER A 21 -17.47 -10.15 14.21
C SER A 21 -16.13 -10.55 13.58
N LEU A 22 -15.85 -11.85 13.42
CA LEU A 22 -14.60 -12.32 12.82
C LEU A 22 -14.48 -11.84 11.37
N CYS A 23 -15.56 -11.90 10.60
CA CYS A 23 -15.59 -11.36 9.24
C CYS A 23 -15.29 -9.85 9.21
N LEU A 24 -15.92 -9.05 10.08
CA LEU A 24 -15.64 -7.60 10.15
C LEU A 24 -14.19 -7.30 10.50
N TYR A 25 -13.64 -7.97 11.52
CA TYR A 25 -12.24 -7.79 11.90
C TYR A 25 -11.29 -8.21 10.78
N TRP A 26 -11.60 -9.29 10.08
CA TRP A 26 -10.81 -9.78 8.96
C TRP A 26 -10.77 -8.76 7.82
N ILE A 27 -11.93 -8.25 7.41
CA ILE A 27 -12.04 -7.20 6.38
C ILE A 27 -11.23 -5.99 6.83
N TYR A 28 -11.44 -5.49 8.05
CA TYR A 28 -10.69 -4.34 8.57
C TYR A 28 -9.17 -4.53 8.50
N ILE A 29 -8.66 -5.67 8.97
CA ILE A 29 -7.22 -5.97 8.96
C ILE A 29 -6.70 -6.09 7.52
N ASN A 30 -7.44 -6.74 6.62
CA ASN A 30 -7.00 -6.92 5.24
C ASN A 30 -6.90 -5.57 4.51
N TYR A 31 -7.96 -4.75 4.55
CA TYR A 31 -7.97 -3.43 3.93
C TYR A 31 -6.89 -2.51 4.51
N LEU A 32 -6.75 -2.49 5.84
CA LEU A 32 -5.71 -1.71 6.50
C LEU A 32 -4.30 -2.16 6.08
N LEU A 33 -4.01 -3.46 6.10
CA LEU A 33 -2.69 -3.98 5.71
C LEU A 33 -2.39 -3.70 4.25
N PHE A 34 -3.37 -3.89 3.36
CA PHE A 34 -3.23 -3.61 1.94
C PHE A 34 -2.91 -2.12 1.72
N ALA A 35 -3.79 -1.22 2.16
CA ALA A 35 -3.61 0.22 1.97
C ALA A 35 -2.32 0.72 2.65
N SER A 36 -2.04 0.27 3.87
CA SER A 36 -0.80 0.65 4.57
C SER A 36 0.45 0.22 3.82
N SER A 37 0.47 -0.95 3.19
CA SER A 37 1.62 -1.43 2.41
C SER A 37 1.89 -0.56 1.18
N VAL A 38 0.85 -0.15 0.45
CA VAL A 38 0.96 0.73 -0.73
C VAL A 38 1.44 2.12 -0.32
N TRP A 39 0.89 2.66 0.77
CA TRP A 39 1.31 3.94 1.31
C TRP A 39 2.73 3.93 1.87
N MET A 40 3.14 2.86 2.56
CA MET A 40 4.51 2.70 3.03
C MET A 40 5.51 2.70 1.87
N MET A 41 5.18 2.09 0.73
CA MET A 41 6.00 2.15 -0.47
C MET A 41 6.14 3.59 -0.98
N ALA A 42 5.02 4.33 -1.08
CA ALA A 42 5.02 5.71 -1.52
C ALA A 42 5.86 6.62 -0.62
N ILE A 43 5.67 6.52 0.70
CA ILE A 43 6.43 7.29 1.70
C ILE A 43 7.92 6.94 1.64
N ALA A 44 8.26 5.66 1.52
CA ALA A 44 9.65 5.24 1.40
C ALA A 44 10.33 5.86 0.16
N SER A 45 9.63 5.93 -0.98
CA SER A 45 10.12 6.61 -2.18
C SER A 45 10.30 8.12 -1.98
N ILE A 46 9.33 8.80 -1.34
CA ILE A 46 9.40 10.23 -1.01
C ILE A 46 10.57 10.53 -0.07
N GLN A 47 10.69 9.76 1.00
CA GLN A 47 11.70 9.94 2.03
C GLN A 47 13.12 9.78 1.46
N ARG A 48 13.30 8.82 0.53
CA ARG A 48 14.57 8.65 -0.19
C ARG A 48 14.88 9.82 -1.11
N TYR A 49 13.88 10.30 -1.84
CA TYR A 49 14.02 11.49 -2.67
C TYR A 49 14.50 12.69 -1.83
N ILE A 50 13.85 12.94 -0.69
CA ILE A 50 14.23 14.01 0.25
C ILE A 50 15.65 13.79 0.77
N PHE A 51 16.01 12.56 1.16
CA PHE A 51 17.34 12.23 1.69
C PHE A 51 18.47 12.50 0.67
N ILE A 52 18.22 12.22 -0.62
CA ILE A 52 19.22 12.39 -1.69
C ILE A 52 19.45 13.88 -2.02
N ILE A 53 18.39 14.70 -1.95
CA ILE A 53 18.44 16.13 -2.31
C ILE A 53 18.83 16.98 -1.10
N HIS A 54 18.18 16.78 0.02
CA HIS A 54 18.30 17.62 1.21
C HIS A 54 18.96 16.86 2.36
N LYS A 55 20.22 16.44 2.14
CA LYS A 55 21.03 15.75 3.17
C LYS A 55 21.07 16.50 4.51
N HIS A 56 20.99 17.83 4.48
CA HIS A 56 21.04 18.66 5.69
C HIS A 56 19.70 18.71 6.46
N PHE A 57 18.56 18.51 5.78
CA PHE A 57 17.23 18.65 6.37
C PHE A 57 16.83 17.46 7.27
N MET A 58 17.52 16.32 7.12
CA MET A 58 17.25 15.05 7.81
C MET A 58 18.13 14.80 9.05
N LYS A 59 18.61 15.87 9.73
CA LYS A 59 19.36 15.72 11.00
C LYS A 59 18.47 15.43 12.22
N SER A 60 17.16 15.69 12.13
CA SER A 60 16.23 15.50 13.25
C SER A 60 15.50 14.16 13.14
N TYR A 61 15.62 13.34 14.18
CA TYR A 61 14.96 12.02 14.29
C TYR A 61 13.44 12.14 14.10
N LEU A 62 12.79 13.13 14.71
CA LEU A 62 11.33 13.30 14.65
C LEU A 62 10.80 13.46 13.22
N LYS A 63 11.50 14.21 12.36
CA LYS A 63 11.09 14.41 10.96
C LYS A 63 11.16 13.14 10.11
N HIS A 64 11.90 12.13 10.57
CA HIS A 64 12.02 10.85 9.87
C HIS A 64 10.85 9.91 10.17
N TYR A 65 10.36 9.88 11.41
CA TYR A 65 9.33 8.93 11.84
C TYR A 65 7.90 9.44 11.59
N ILE A 66 7.68 10.76 11.69
CA ILE A 66 6.35 11.34 11.46
C ILE A 66 5.74 10.91 10.12
N PRO A 67 6.43 11.00 8.97
CA PRO A 67 5.86 10.63 7.68
C PRO A 67 5.56 9.13 7.56
N ILE A 68 6.25 8.28 8.31
CA ILE A 68 6.08 6.82 8.27
C ILE A 68 4.83 6.40 9.04
N PHE A 69 4.60 7.00 10.21
CA PHE A 69 3.48 6.62 11.08
C PHE A 69 2.16 7.33 10.75
N LEU A 70 2.22 8.53 10.16
CA LEU A 70 1.04 9.35 9.95
C LEU A 70 0.04 8.76 8.93
N PRO A 71 0.44 8.29 7.73
CA PRO A 71 -0.52 7.76 6.77
C PRO A 71 -1.20 6.44 7.21
N PRO A 72 -0.49 5.43 7.77
CA PRO A 72 -1.13 4.23 8.28
C PRO A 72 -2.12 4.51 9.41
N THR A 73 -1.85 5.48 10.29
CA THR A 73 -2.76 5.84 11.38
C THR A 73 -4.02 6.54 10.87
N LEU A 74 -3.89 7.43 9.87
CA LEU A 74 -5.04 8.05 9.21
C LEU A 74 -5.92 7.03 8.49
N LEU A 75 -5.32 6.08 7.76
CA LEU A 75 -6.05 5.00 7.09
C LEU A 75 -6.74 4.07 8.10
N SER A 76 -6.07 3.75 9.21
CA SER A 76 -6.62 2.96 10.31
C SER A 76 -7.92 3.58 10.83
N ILE A 77 -7.90 4.88 11.12
CA ILE A 77 -9.10 5.60 11.60
C ILE A 77 -10.18 5.62 10.51
N TRP A 78 -9.80 5.90 9.25
CA TRP A 78 -10.73 5.95 8.12
C TRP A 78 -11.49 4.63 7.93
N TYR A 79 -10.76 3.50 7.85
CA TYR A 79 -11.37 2.18 7.70
C TYR A 79 -12.17 1.76 8.93
N PHE A 80 -11.73 2.15 10.13
CA PHE A 80 -12.49 1.87 11.35
C PHE A 80 -13.86 2.56 11.31
N VAL A 81 -13.92 3.83 10.89
CA VAL A 81 -15.18 4.55 10.74
C VAL A 81 -16.06 3.94 9.64
N LEU A 82 -15.50 3.65 8.47
CA LEU A 82 -16.27 3.09 7.35
C LEU A 82 -16.80 1.69 7.61
N ILE A 83 -16.06 0.84 8.34
CA ILE A 83 -16.46 -0.55 8.54
C ILE A 83 -17.45 -0.69 9.72
N PHE A 84 -17.26 0.08 10.80
CA PHE A 84 -18.07 -0.08 12.01
C PHE A 84 -19.24 0.91 12.12
N PHE A 85 -19.15 2.10 11.52
CA PHE A 85 -20.14 3.17 11.70
C PHE A 85 -20.92 3.53 10.43
N TYR A 86 -20.51 3.05 9.25
CA TYR A 86 -21.24 3.36 8.02
C TYR A 86 -22.62 2.70 8.03
N PRO A 87 -23.70 3.46 7.80
CA PRO A 87 -25.07 2.99 7.99
C PRO A 87 -25.52 2.13 6.81
N CYS A 88 -25.00 0.92 6.70
CA CYS A 88 -25.39 0.00 5.64
C CYS A 88 -25.53 -1.44 6.16
N GLN A 89 -26.43 -2.20 5.55
CA GLN A 89 -26.75 -3.55 6.00
C GLN A 89 -25.75 -4.54 5.41
N GLN A 90 -24.79 -4.94 6.23
CA GLN A 90 -23.75 -5.90 5.83
C GLN A 90 -24.37 -7.28 5.59
N GLN A 91 -24.41 -7.70 4.33
CA GLN A 91 -24.79 -9.07 3.94
C GLN A 91 -23.53 -9.90 3.80
N PHE A 92 -23.34 -10.87 4.70
CA PHE A 92 -22.22 -11.79 4.64
C PHE A 92 -22.66 -13.13 4.06
N ASP A 93 -21.96 -13.56 3.01
CA ASP A 93 -22.10 -14.92 2.49
C ASP A 93 -21.03 -15.80 3.15
N TYR A 94 -21.46 -16.59 4.14
CA TYR A 94 -20.62 -17.51 4.89
C TYR A 94 -20.13 -18.70 4.05
N THR A 95 -20.70 -18.91 2.86
CA THR A 95 -20.25 -19.95 1.92
C THR A 95 -19.02 -19.50 1.11
N GLN A 96 -18.71 -18.20 1.10
CA GLN A 96 -17.53 -17.70 0.41
C GLN A 96 -16.35 -17.54 1.36
N LEU A 97 -15.17 -17.92 0.86
CA LEU A 97 -13.89 -17.86 1.57
C LEU A 97 -13.55 -16.46 2.14
N TRP A 98 -14.14 -15.39 1.59
CA TRP A 98 -13.73 -13.99 1.85
C TRP A 98 -14.76 -13.18 2.63
N CYS A 99 -15.74 -13.81 3.30
CA CYS A 99 -16.82 -13.10 4.02
C CYS A 99 -17.47 -11.95 3.20
N PHE A 100 -17.42 -12.00 1.87
CA PHE A 100 -17.78 -10.88 0.98
C PHE A 100 -17.05 -9.53 1.29
N GLY A 101 -17.18 -8.56 0.38
CA GLY A 101 -16.60 -7.23 0.57
C GLY A 101 -17.26 -6.40 1.68
N ALA A 102 -16.59 -5.36 2.15
CA ALA A 102 -17.19 -4.36 3.03
C ALA A 102 -18.40 -3.70 2.35
N CYS A 103 -19.47 -3.47 3.10
CA CYS A 103 -20.73 -2.98 2.53
C CYS A 103 -20.64 -1.56 1.94
N TYR A 104 -19.70 -0.72 2.39
CA TYR A 104 -19.47 0.60 1.78
C TYR A 104 -18.99 0.51 0.32
N LEU A 105 -18.47 -0.64 -0.13
CA LEU A 105 -17.97 -0.82 -1.49
C LEU A 105 -19.08 -0.88 -2.54
N TYR A 106 -20.31 -1.15 -2.13
CA TYR A 106 -21.47 -1.11 -3.01
C TYR A 106 -21.98 0.31 -3.25
N ASP A 107 -21.55 1.27 -2.43
CA ASP A 107 -21.79 2.68 -2.68
C ASP A 107 -20.74 3.17 -3.68
N GLU A 108 -21.18 3.49 -4.90
CA GLU A 108 -20.30 3.91 -5.99
C GLU A 108 -19.40 5.10 -5.59
N VAL A 109 -19.93 6.04 -4.79
CA VAL A 109 -19.20 7.26 -4.43
C VAL A 109 -18.11 6.94 -3.41
N ILE A 110 -18.47 6.26 -2.32
CA ILE A 110 -17.51 5.94 -1.25
C ILE A 110 -16.47 4.94 -1.75
N SER A 111 -16.88 3.94 -2.51
CA SER A 111 -16.00 2.95 -3.12
C SER A 111 -14.96 3.60 -4.03
N THR A 112 -15.39 4.53 -4.90
CA THR A 112 -14.48 5.26 -5.79
C THR A 112 -13.50 6.12 -5.00
N ILE A 113 -13.96 6.84 -3.97
CA ILE A 113 -13.10 7.66 -3.11
C ILE A 113 -12.06 6.79 -2.40
N ASP A 114 -12.47 5.67 -1.80
CA ASP A 114 -11.55 4.73 -1.13
C ASP A 114 -10.51 4.20 -2.11
N TRP A 115 -10.92 3.77 -3.30
CA TRP A 115 -9.99 3.29 -4.32
C TRP A 115 -8.97 4.35 -4.74
N ILE A 116 -9.42 5.61 -4.94
CA ILE A 116 -8.54 6.71 -5.31
C ILE A 116 -7.52 6.97 -4.20
N VAL A 117 -7.98 7.11 -2.95
CA VAL A 117 -7.14 7.48 -1.81
C VAL A 117 -6.18 6.37 -1.42
N SER A 118 -6.67 5.14 -1.38
CA SER A 118 -5.95 3.99 -0.83
C SER A 118 -5.02 3.34 -1.85
N SER A 119 -5.34 3.43 -3.15
CA SER A 119 -4.56 2.79 -4.22
C SER A 119 -3.99 3.79 -5.23
N PHE A 120 -4.83 4.61 -5.87
CA PHE A 120 -4.40 5.41 -7.02
C PHE A 120 -3.35 6.47 -6.66
N ILE A 121 -3.63 7.30 -5.63
CA ILE A 121 -2.73 8.36 -5.17
C ILE A 121 -1.34 7.81 -4.79
N PRO A 122 -1.20 6.83 -3.88
CA PRO A 122 0.12 6.37 -3.47
C PRO A 122 0.90 5.70 -4.62
N ILE A 123 0.22 5.06 -5.57
CA ILE A 123 0.85 4.50 -6.78
C ILE A 123 1.42 5.60 -7.67
N VAL A 124 0.62 6.63 -7.97
CA VAL A 124 1.05 7.77 -8.79
C VAL A 124 2.24 8.48 -8.13
N LEU A 125 2.17 8.72 -6.83
CA LEU A 125 3.29 9.30 -6.07
C LEU A 125 4.54 8.42 -6.17
N THR A 126 4.40 7.11 -5.94
CA THR A 126 5.52 6.15 -6.03
C THR A 126 6.19 6.21 -7.40
N VAL A 127 5.42 6.19 -8.49
CA VAL A 127 5.92 6.28 -9.88
C VAL A 127 6.65 7.59 -10.12
N ILE A 128 6.04 8.72 -9.78
CA ILE A 128 6.64 10.05 -9.99
C ILE A 128 7.96 10.18 -9.24
N PHE A 129 8.00 9.86 -7.95
CA PHE A 129 9.22 9.98 -7.15
C PHE A 129 10.31 9.00 -7.60
N ASN A 130 9.95 7.79 -8.00
CA ASN A 130 10.91 6.82 -8.55
C ASN A 130 11.52 7.30 -9.88
N ILE A 131 10.72 7.87 -10.79
CA ILE A 131 11.21 8.43 -12.05
C ILE A 131 12.17 9.59 -11.79
N ILE A 132 11.78 10.54 -10.91
CA ILE A 132 12.62 11.69 -10.58
C ILE A 132 13.94 11.24 -9.95
N LEU A 133 13.91 10.24 -9.06
CA LEU A 133 15.10 9.68 -8.42
C LEU A 133 16.03 9.03 -9.46
N LEU A 134 15.47 8.27 -10.41
CA LEU A 134 16.21 7.65 -11.49
C LEU A 134 16.90 8.68 -12.40
N LEU A 135 16.16 9.71 -12.83
CA LEU A 135 16.71 10.82 -13.63
C LEU A 135 17.86 11.53 -12.90
N ARG A 136 17.71 11.80 -11.59
CA ARG A 136 18.75 12.41 -10.75
C ARG A 136 19.99 11.53 -10.62
N VAL A 137 19.82 10.22 -10.45
CA VAL A 137 20.93 9.25 -10.38
C VAL A 137 21.67 9.24 -11.72
N ILE A 138 20.97 9.23 -12.85
CA ILE A 138 21.60 9.31 -14.17
C ILE A 138 22.35 10.63 -14.33
N TYR A 139 21.74 11.77 -14.00
CA TYR A 139 22.39 13.08 -14.08
C TYR A 139 23.66 13.17 -13.21
N ARG A 140 23.61 12.69 -11.96
CA ARG A 140 24.79 12.64 -11.08
C ARG A 140 25.88 11.72 -11.60
N LYS A 141 25.52 10.61 -12.27
CA LYS A 141 26.47 9.70 -12.93
C LYS A 141 27.25 10.42 -14.03
N TYR A 142 26.57 11.22 -14.85
CA TYR A 142 27.22 11.99 -15.91
C TYR A 142 28.14 13.09 -15.35
N LYS A 143 27.77 13.69 -14.21
CA LYS A 143 28.54 14.79 -13.61
C LYS A 143 29.71 14.35 -12.72
N MET A 144 29.69 13.16 -12.10
CA MET A 144 30.75 12.70 -11.18
C MET A 144 31.58 11.55 -11.77
N LYS A 145 32.85 11.82 -12.12
CA LYS A 145 33.83 10.83 -12.62
C LYS A 145 34.55 9.99 -11.52
N ARG A 146 34.22 10.12 -10.22
CA ARG A 146 34.97 9.44 -9.13
C ARG A 146 34.13 9.19 -7.87
N GLY A 147 34.31 8.02 -7.23
CA GLY A 147 33.97 7.79 -5.82
C GLY A 147 33.30 6.45 -5.50
N ASN A 148 33.96 5.60 -4.71
CA ASN A 148 33.53 4.26 -4.29
C ASN A 148 32.15 4.24 -3.58
N THR A 149 31.76 5.34 -2.90
CA THR A 149 30.45 5.58 -2.28
C THR A 149 29.27 5.61 -3.27
N TRP A 150 29.55 5.81 -4.56
CA TRP A 150 28.55 5.76 -5.64
C TRP A 150 27.97 4.35 -5.82
N ARG A 151 28.82 3.31 -5.74
CA ARG A 151 28.39 1.92 -5.98
C ARG A 151 27.35 1.47 -4.96
N THR A 152 27.52 1.84 -3.69
CA THR A 152 26.59 1.48 -2.61
C THR A 152 25.24 2.16 -2.78
N THR A 153 25.23 3.47 -3.07
CA THR A 153 23.99 4.25 -3.26
C THR A 153 23.21 3.79 -4.50
N ARG A 154 23.93 3.38 -5.57
CA ARG A 154 23.32 2.85 -6.80
C ARG A 154 22.68 1.49 -6.58
N LYS A 155 23.35 0.57 -5.88
CA LYS A 155 22.79 -0.77 -5.58
C LYS A 155 21.46 -0.67 -4.83
N LEU A 156 21.40 0.16 -3.79
CA LEU A 156 20.19 0.35 -2.99
C LEU A 156 19.04 1.04 -3.75
N SER A 157 19.37 1.92 -4.70
CA SER A 157 18.37 2.55 -5.58
C SER A 157 17.81 1.58 -6.61
N ILE A 158 18.66 0.75 -7.24
CA ILE A 158 18.24 -0.26 -8.22
C ILE A 158 17.39 -1.34 -7.56
N GLN A 159 17.78 -1.79 -6.37
CA GLN A 159 16.99 -2.76 -5.61
C GLN A 159 15.56 -2.27 -5.37
N LEU A 160 15.39 -1.02 -4.93
CA LEU A 160 14.04 -0.52 -4.71
C LEU A 160 13.25 -0.24 -5.97
N PHE A 161 13.92 0.22 -7.03
CA PHE A 161 13.28 0.35 -8.32
C PHE A 161 12.75 -1.00 -8.80
N SER A 162 13.55 -2.06 -8.65
CA SER A 162 13.13 -3.43 -8.97
C SER A 162 11.94 -3.88 -8.12
N ILE A 163 11.94 -3.58 -6.81
CA ILE A 163 10.83 -3.91 -5.93
C ILE A 163 9.57 -3.12 -6.32
N SER A 164 9.71 -1.83 -6.62
CA SER A 164 8.59 -0.97 -7.05
C SER A 164 8.04 -1.44 -8.39
N PHE A 165 8.90 -1.86 -9.31
CA PHE A 165 8.48 -2.39 -10.61
C PHE A 165 7.71 -3.71 -10.44
N LEU A 166 8.23 -4.65 -9.64
CA LEU A 166 7.52 -5.89 -9.31
C LEU A 166 6.17 -5.61 -8.65
N PHE A 167 6.14 -4.65 -7.71
CA PHE A 167 4.90 -4.23 -7.05
C PHE A 167 3.90 -3.68 -8.08
N LEU A 168 4.32 -2.77 -8.97
CA LEU A 168 3.45 -2.25 -10.02
C LEU A 168 2.96 -3.36 -10.95
N SER A 169 3.81 -4.29 -11.38
CA SER A 169 3.41 -5.40 -12.26
C SER A 169 2.37 -6.32 -11.63
N ILE A 170 2.42 -6.52 -10.30
CA ILE A 170 1.45 -7.36 -9.59
C ILE A 170 0.14 -6.60 -9.34
N TYR A 171 0.21 -5.31 -9.01
CA TYR A 171 -0.96 -4.53 -8.59
C TYR A 171 -1.72 -3.86 -9.75
N LEU A 172 -1.05 -3.52 -10.86
CA LEU A 172 -1.70 -2.99 -12.06
C LEU A 172 -2.87 -3.85 -12.56
N PRO A 173 -2.74 -5.18 -12.74
CA PRO A 173 -3.86 -5.99 -13.22
C PRO A 173 -5.02 -5.98 -12.23
N LEU A 174 -4.76 -6.04 -10.92
CA LEU A 174 -5.81 -5.95 -9.89
C LEU A 174 -6.60 -4.65 -9.98
N ILE A 175 -5.91 -3.53 -10.21
CA ILE A 175 -6.52 -2.20 -10.35
C ILE A 175 -7.34 -2.11 -11.63
N ILE A 176 -6.84 -2.66 -12.74
CA ILE A 176 -7.56 -2.68 -14.02
C ILE A 176 -8.84 -3.52 -13.89
N PHE A 177 -8.77 -4.70 -13.27
CA PHE A 177 -9.97 -5.51 -13.01
C PHE A 177 -10.96 -4.80 -12.08
N GLY A 178 -10.47 -4.06 -11.09
CA GLY A 178 -11.31 -3.26 -10.21
C GLY A 178 -12.00 -2.09 -10.90
N LEU A 179 -11.40 -1.51 -11.95
CA LEU A 179 -11.98 -0.38 -12.70
C LEU A 179 -13.03 -0.81 -13.74
N ILE A 180 -12.94 -2.05 -14.23
CA ILE A 180 -13.86 -2.59 -15.25
C ILE A 180 -15.16 -3.11 -14.61
N ARG A 181 -15.18 -3.28 -13.29
CA ARG A 181 -16.34 -3.74 -12.53
C ARG A 181 -17.19 -2.56 -12.05
#